data_AF-A0A0M0HLP4-F1
#
_entry.id   AF-A0A0M0HLP4-F1
#
_cell.length_a   1.000
_cell.length_b   1.000
_cell.length_c   1.000
_cell.angle_alpha   90.00
_cell.angle_beta   90.00
_cell.angle_gamma   90.00
#
_symmetry.space_group_name_H-M   'P 1'
#
loop_
_entity.id
_entity.type
_entity.pdbx_description
1 polymer ?
#
loop_
_entity_poly.entity_id
_entity_poly.type
_entity_poly.pdbx_seq_one_letter_code
_entity_poly.pdbx_strand_id
1 'polypeptide(L)'
;MKYLIPSWKALRVLGESNTVKLTMLTPIVGYMIIFSEKFQQWFTIASSALGIDSAQAAATTISNSYLLYFGLIAIALASGLYSLLAPSLAKEYRSNREYVQENIEHITPSRLFGLSSFVEKKYGDEKERHEVFVKISLFESSSKSTGNSDESTLRTLAIDLHNHFWNCTVYSREKCRALITLLYISGFVLLMIPTVKLFWNVIF
;
A
#
# COMPACT_ATOMS: atom_id res chain seq x y z
N MET A 1 2.57 -18.73 -2.43
CA MET A 1 3.16 -17.56 -1.72
C MET A 1 2.46 -16.22 -2.00
N LYS A 2 1.60 -16.07 -3.02
CA LYS A 2 0.93 -14.79 -3.39
C LYS A 2 0.19 -14.04 -2.25
N TYR A 3 -0.26 -14.75 -1.21
CA TYR A 3 -1.05 -14.18 -0.10
C TYR A 3 -0.23 -13.83 1.15
N LEU A 4 1.06 -14.16 1.20
CA LEU A 4 1.89 -13.85 2.38
C LEU A 4 2.26 -12.36 2.46
N ILE A 5 2.37 -11.71 1.30
CA ILE A 5 2.69 -10.29 1.21
C ILE A 5 1.37 -9.52 1.10
N PRO A 6 1.15 -8.45 1.89
CA PRO A 6 -0.05 -7.64 1.78
C PRO A 6 -0.20 -7.07 0.36
N SER A 7 -1.43 -7.02 -0.13
CA SER A 7 -1.73 -6.49 -1.47
C SER A 7 -1.50 -4.98 -1.51
N TRP A 8 -1.34 -4.41 -2.72
CA TRP A 8 -1.26 -2.95 -2.88
C TRP A 8 -2.46 -2.23 -2.23
N LYS A 9 -3.64 -2.88 -2.23
CA LYS A 9 -4.84 -2.39 -1.53
C LYS A 9 -4.66 -2.28 -0.02
N ALA A 10 -4.02 -3.25 0.62
CA ALA A 10 -3.77 -3.20 2.06
C ALA A 10 -2.70 -2.15 2.40
N LEU A 11 -1.63 -2.09 1.60
CA LEU A 11 -0.57 -1.08 1.70
C LEU A 11 -1.11 0.35 1.53
N ARG A 12 -2.13 0.54 0.67
CA ARG A 12 -2.82 1.82 0.48
C ARG A 12 -3.38 2.40 1.76
N VAL A 13 -4.00 1.57 2.60
CA VAL A 13 -4.62 2.03 3.86
C VAL A 13 -3.59 2.73 4.74
N LEU A 14 -2.35 2.23 4.73
CA LEU A 14 -1.24 2.85 5.45
C LEU A 14 -0.70 4.07 4.70
N GLY A 15 -0.35 3.92 3.41
CA GLY A 15 0.31 4.95 2.62
C GLY A 15 -0.53 6.20 2.32
N GLU A 16 -1.84 6.07 2.13
CA GLU A 16 -2.72 7.20 1.85
C GLU A 16 -3.33 7.85 3.09
N SER A 17 -3.12 7.27 4.28
CA SER A 17 -3.64 7.85 5.52
C SER A 17 -3.08 9.26 5.74
N ASN A 18 -3.94 10.18 6.17
CA ASN A 18 -3.54 11.57 6.46
C ASN A 18 -2.44 11.62 7.54
N THR A 19 -2.47 10.69 8.50
CA THR A 19 -1.44 10.54 9.52
C THR A 19 -0.07 10.24 8.91
N VAL A 20 0.01 9.31 7.96
CA VAL A 20 1.28 8.98 7.31
C VAL A 20 1.73 10.09 6.35
N LYS A 21 0.81 10.82 5.72
CA LYS A 21 1.19 12.04 4.98
C LYS A 21 1.78 13.10 5.90
N LEU A 22 1.26 13.25 7.13
CA LEU A 22 1.84 14.13 8.15
C LEU A 22 3.27 13.68 8.53
N THR A 23 3.54 12.37 8.54
CA THR A 23 4.91 11.86 8.77
C THR A 23 5.90 12.19 7.65
N MET A 24 5.48 12.75 6.50
CA MET A 24 6.44 13.35 5.57
C MET A 24 7.13 14.60 6.16
N LEU A 25 6.53 15.26 7.17
CA LEU A 25 7.17 16.33 7.93
C LEU A 25 8.10 15.81 9.02
N THR A 26 8.09 14.51 9.29
CA THR A 26 8.94 13.88 10.30
C THR A 26 10.41 14.22 10.15
N PRO A 27 11.06 14.20 8.97
CA PRO A 27 12.49 14.49 8.90
C PRO A 27 12.83 15.88 9.46
N ILE A 28 11.94 16.86 9.25
CA ILE A 28 12.08 18.22 9.77
C ILE A 28 11.86 18.24 11.29
N VAL A 29 10.74 17.66 11.76
CA VAL A 29 10.40 17.60 13.18
C VAL A 29 11.43 16.78 13.97
N GLY A 30 11.87 15.67 13.39
CA GLY A 30 12.83 14.74 13.94
C GLY A 30 14.23 15.31 14.03
N TYR A 31 14.64 16.09 13.02
CA TYR A 31 15.85 16.90 13.12
C TYR A 31 15.74 17.94 14.25
N MET A 32 14.61 18.64 14.38
CA MET A 32 14.38 19.54 15.50
C MET A 32 14.40 18.82 16.85
N ILE A 33 13.86 17.60 16.96
CA ILE A 33 13.87 16.81 18.20
C ILE A 33 15.30 16.41 18.59
N ILE A 34 16.11 15.93 17.64
CA ILE A 34 17.47 15.45 17.93
C ILE A 34 18.42 16.62 18.23
N PHE A 35 18.34 17.71 17.47
CA PHE A 35 19.32 18.80 17.52
C PHE A 35 18.91 20.00 18.38
N SER A 36 17.69 20.04 18.91
CA SER A 36 17.26 21.12 19.80
C SER A 36 17.66 20.85 21.24
N GLU A 37 18.68 21.56 21.73
CA GLU A 37 19.05 21.59 23.15
C GLU A 37 17.86 21.99 24.03
N LYS A 38 16.98 22.87 23.53
CA LYS A 38 15.76 23.30 24.22
C LYS A 38 14.76 22.17 24.38
N PHE A 39 14.62 21.31 23.36
CA PHE A 39 13.73 20.16 23.44
C PHE A 39 14.26 19.12 24.43
N GLN A 40 15.57 18.86 24.40
CA GLN A 40 16.23 17.98 25.37
C GLN A 40 16.03 18.49 26.80
N GLN A 41 16.29 19.78 27.07
CA GLN A 41 16.08 20.41 28.38
C GLN A 41 14.63 20.32 28.86
N TRP A 42 13.66 20.61 27.98
CA TRP A 42 12.24 20.53 28.31
C TRP A 42 11.84 19.09 28.68
N PHE A 43 12.35 18.10 27.95
CA PHE A 43 12.10 16.69 28.24
C PHE A 43 12.75 16.23 29.54
N THR A 44 13.94 16.74 29.90
CA THR A 44 14.57 16.46 31.20
C THR A 44 13.76 17.06 32.36
N ILE A 45 13.16 18.24 32.17
CA ILE A 45 12.28 18.88 33.15
C ILE A 45 10.96 18.10 33.29
N ALA A 46 10.38 17.63 32.17
CA ALA A 46 9.18 16.84 32.19
C ALA A 46 9.40 15.46 32.85
N SER A 47 10.54 14.82 32.59
CA SER A 47 10.88 13.53 33.20
C SER A 47 11.24 13.63 34.68
N SER A 48 11.87 14.73 35.12
CA SER A 48 12.11 14.99 36.54
C SER A 48 10.81 15.30 37.30
N ALA A 49 9.85 15.98 36.69
CA ALA A 49 8.50 16.19 37.25
C ALA A 49 7.72 14.87 37.41
N LEU A 50 8.06 13.84 36.64
CA LEU A 50 7.51 12.48 36.74
C LEU A 50 8.30 11.57 37.71
N GLY A 51 9.32 12.09 38.39
CA GLY A 51 10.08 11.36 39.42
C GLY A 51 11.13 10.38 38.88
N ILE A 52 11.53 10.50 37.61
CA ILE A 52 12.53 9.62 36.99
C ILE A 52 13.94 10.15 37.27
N ASP A 53 14.83 9.28 37.73
CA ASP A 53 16.20 9.64 38.14
C ASP A 53 17.01 10.28 36.98
N SER A 54 17.54 11.47 37.24
CA SER A 54 17.95 12.45 36.21
C SER A 54 19.07 11.98 35.26
N ALA A 55 19.99 11.14 35.74
CA ALA A 55 21.12 10.65 34.94
C ALA A 55 20.72 9.50 33.99
N GLN A 56 19.85 8.59 34.42
CA GLN A 56 19.31 7.52 33.55
C GLN A 56 18.24 8.04 32.59
N ALA A 57 17.48 9.06 33.00
CA ALA A 57 16.49 9.73 32.17
C ALA A 57 17.12 10.36 30.92
N ALA A 58 18.26 11.05 31.06
CA ALA A 58 18.94 11.71 29.95
C ALA A 58 19.44 10.72 28.87
N ALA A 59 20.14 9.65 29.27
CA ALA A 59 20.65 8.64 28.34
C ALA A 59 19.51 7.87 27.65
N THR A 60 18.44 7.57 28.39
CA THR A 60 17.26 6.89 27.84
C THR A 60 16.49 7.80 26.87
N THR A 61 16.41 9.10 27.14
CA THR A 61 15.76 10.09 26.28
C THR A 61 16.43 10.19 24.92
N ILE A 62 17.77 10.22 24.89
CA ILE A 62 18.53 10.31 23.64
C ILE A 62 18.31 9.05 22.78
N SER A 63 18.46 7.86 23.38
CA SER A 63 18.25 6.59 22.68
C SER A 63 16.82 6.45 22.13
N ASN A 64 15.82 6.78 22.94
CA ASN A 64 14.42 6.77 22.52
C ASN A 64 14.14 7.79 21.39
N SER A 65 14.77 8.96 21.43
CA SER A 65 14.62 9.98 20.39
C SER A 65 15.18 9.50 19.05
N TYR A 66 16.32 8.79 19.04
CA TYR A 66 16.83 8.17 17.82
C TYR A 66 15.89 7.09 17.29
N LEU A 67 15.34 6.23 18.15
CA LEU A 67 14.38 5.20 17.73
C LEU A 67 13.12 5.81 17.12
N LEU A 68 12.58 6.87 17.74
CA LEU A 68 11.46 7.63 17.20
C LEU A 68 11.79 8.24 15.83
N TYR A 69 12.97 8.87 15.71
CA TYR A 69 13.41 9.47 14.46
C TYR A 69 13.53 8.48 13.32
N PHE A 70 14.30 7.40 13.51
CA PHE A 70 14.50 6.39 12.47
C PHE A 70 13.22 5.61 12.18
N GLY A 71 12.39 5.34 13.19
CA GLY A 71 11.10 4.69 13.01
C GLY A 71 10.15 5.52 12.14
N LEU A 72 10.01 6.82 12.44
CA LEU A 72 9.16 7.70 11.65
C LEU A 72 9.73 7.93 10.23
N ILE A 73 11.06 8.02 10.06
CA ILE A 73 11.69 8.10 8.73
C ILE A 73 11.42 6.84 7.91
N ALA A 74 11.52 5.65 8.51
CA ALA A 74 11.25 4.39 7.82
C ALA A 74 9.79 4.34 7.32
N ILE A 75 8.83 4.80 8.13
CA ILE A 75 7.41 4.91 7.75
C ILE A 75 7.21 5.94 6.63
N ALA A 76 7.84 7.11 6.73
CA ALA A 76 7.76 8.16 5.71
C ALA A 76 8.33 7.69 4.37
N LEU A 77 9.48 7.00 4.40
CA LEU A 77 10.11 6.42 3.23
C LEU A 77 9.26 5.31 2.62
N ALA A 78 8.68 4.42 3.43
CA ALA A 78 7.77 3.38 2.98
C ALA A 78 6.56 3.99 2.25
N SER A 79 5.99 5.07 2.79
CA SER A 79 4.87 5.79 2.18
C SER A 79 5.25 6.47 0.87
N GLY A 80 6.40 7.15 0.83
CA GLY A 80 6.93 7.75 -0.39
C GLY A 80 7.15 6.70 -1.49
N LEU A 81 7.76 5.56 -1.13
CA LEU A 81 7.97 4.45 -2.05
C LEU A 81 6.64 3.84 -2.52
N TYR A 82 5.64 3.71 -1.65
CA TYR A 82 4.29 3.30 -2.05
C TYR A 82 3.70 4.28 -3.06
N SER A 83 3.76 5.59 -2.79
CA SER A 83 3.23 6.63 -3.68
C SER A 83 3.95 6.68 -5.04
N LEU A 84 5.21 6.26 -5.12
CA LEU A 84 5.95 6.20 -6.39
C LEU A 84 5.73 4.88 -7.13
N LEU A 85 5.78 3.74 -6.43
CA LEU A 85 5.84 2.41 -7.04
C LEU A 85 4.47 1.76 -7.26
N ALA A 86 3.45 2.15 -6.49
CA ALA A 86 2.12 1.56 -6.61
C ALA A 86 1.51 1.92 -7.98
N PRO A 87 0.84 0.96 -8.64
CA PRO A 87 0.19 1.20 -9.93
C PRO A 87 -0.95 2.21 -9.77
N SER A 88 -1.18 3.05 -10.79
CA SER A 88 -2.26 4.04 -10.80
C SER A 88 -3.62 3.42 -10.48
N LEU A 89 -3.90 2.25 -11.04
CA LEU A 89 -5.14 1.50 -10.80
C LEU A 89 -5.42 1.26 -9.29
N ALA A 90 -4.40 0.91 -8.52
CA ALA A 90 -4.55 0.64 -7.09
C ALA A 90 -4.71 1.92 -6.26
N LYS A 91 -4.20 3.06 -6.75
CA LYS A 91 -4.33 4.39 -6.12
C LYS A 91 -5.65 5.07 -6.44
N GLU A 92 -6.18 4.85 -7.63
CA GLU A 92 -7.42 5.46 -8.09
C GLU A 92 -8.61 4.80 -7.40
N TYR A 93 -8.77 3.49 -7.57
CA TYR A 93 -9.96 2.78 -7.09
C TYR A 93 -9.72 2.14 -5.71
N ARG A 94 -10.66 2.32 -4.79
CA ARG A 94 -10.58 1.74 -3.43
C ARG A 94 -10.94 0.26 -3.44
N SER A 95 -11.78 -0.16 -4.37
CA SER A 95 -12.25 -1.54 -4.47
C SER A 95 -12.38 -2.01 -5.92
N ASN A 96 -12.27 -3.33 -6.10
CA ASN A 96 -12.53 -3.97 -7.39
C ASN A 96 -13.96 -3.67 -7.89
N ARG A 97 -14.95 -3.63 -6.99
CA ARG A 97 -16.34 -3.33 -7.34
C ARG A 97 -16.47 -1.93 -7.94
N GLU A 98 -15.83 -0.94 -7.32
CA GLU A 98 -15.81 0.45 -7.78
C GLU A 98 -15.16 0.55 -9.16
N TYR A 99 -13.99 -0.08 -9.33
CA TYR A 99 -13.31 -0.16 -10.61
C TYR A 99 -14.19 -0.76 -11.72
N VAL A 100 -14.80 -1.91 -11.46
CA VAL A 100 -15.66 -2.60 -12.44
C VAL A 100 -16.90 -1.76 -12.76
N GLN A 101 -17.55 -1.19 -11.73
CA GLN A 101 -18.79 -0.43 -11.92
C GLN A 101 -18.56 0.83 -12.77
N GLU A 102 -17.45 1.53 -12.58
CA GLU A 102 -17.14 2.75 -13.34
C GLU A 102 -16.76 2.46 -14.80
N ASN A 103 -16.11 1.32 -15.05
CA ASN A 103 -15.63 0.99 -16.39
C ASN A 103 -16.64 0.19 -17.23
N ILE A 104 -17.62 -0.47 -16.62
CA ILE A 104 -18.53 -1.37 -17.33
C ILE A 104 -19.64 -0.65 -18.10
N GLU A 105 -20.09 0.50 -17.63
CA GLU A 105 -21.18 1.27 -18.27
C GLU A 105 -20.77 1.80 -19.66
N HIS A 106 -19.48 1.86 -19.95
CA HIS A 106 -18.93 2.39 -21.19
C HIS A 106 -18.22 1.32 -22.05
N ILE A 107 -18.50 0.04 -21.79
CA ILE A 107 -17.84 -1.05 -22.52
C ILE A 107 -18.50 -1.27 -23.88
N THR A 108 -17.66 -1.37 -24.92
CA THR A 108 -18.08 -1.79 -26.27
C THR A 108 -17.33 -3.06 -26.64
N PRO A 109 -17.85 -3.89 -27.58
CA PRO A 109 -17.15 -5.10 -28.02
C PRO A 109 -15.70 -4.82 -28.45
N SER A 110 -15.48 -3.73 -29.21
CA SER A 110 -14.13 -3.32 -29.64
C SER A 110 -13.21 -2.98 -28.46
N ARG A 111 -13.72 -2.30 -27.42
CA ARG A 111 -12.96 -2.01 -26.20
C ARG A 111 -12.65 -3.27 -25.42
N LEU A 112 -13.59 -4.21 -25.35
CA LEU A 112 -13.39 -5.49 -24.69
C LEU A 112 -12.25 -6.28 -25.34
N PHE A 113 -12.25 -6.41 -26.67
CA PHE A 113 -11.19 -7.13 -27.40
C PHE A 113 -9.83 -6.40 -27.35
N GLY A 114 -9.85 -5.07 -27.43
CA GLY A 114 -8.65 -4.26 -27.26
C GLY A 114 -8.03 -4.42 -25.86
N LEU A 115 -8.87 -4.41 -24.82
CA LEU A 115 -8.41 -4.64 -23.46
C LEU A 115 -7.95 -6.08 -23.27
N SER A 116 -8.68 -7.08 -23.76
CA SER A 116 -8.32 -8.49 -23.56
C SER A 116 -6.97 -8.82 -24.19
N SER A 117 -6.71 -8.35 -25.41
CA SER A 117 -5.41 -8.53 -26.08
C SER A 117 -4.27 -7.81 -25.36
N PHE A 118 -4.51 -6.62 -24.82
CA PHE A 118 -3.52 -5.91 -24.00
C PHE A 118 -3.21 -6.66 -22.70
N VAL A 119 -4.24 -7.12 -21.98
CA VAL A 119 -4.08 -7.83 -20.71
C VAL A 119 -3.39 -9.17 -20.94
N GLU A 120 -3.76 -9.90 -22.00
CA GLU A 120 -3.12 -11.14 -22.40
C GLU A 120 -1.64 -10.92 -22.75
N LYS A 121 -1.31 -9.88 -23.52
CA LYS A 121 0.10 -9.58 -23.84
C LYS A 121 0.94 -9.24 -22.62
N LYS A 122 0.35 -8.55 -21.63
CA LYS A 122 1.08 -8.00 -20.48
C LYS A 122 1.15 -8.97 -19.29
N TYR A 123 0.12 -9.78 -19.10
CA TYR A 123 -0.07 -10.64 -17.93
C TYR A 123 -0.42 -12.09 -18.30
N GLY A 124 -0.54 -12.41 -19.58
CA GLY A 124 -0.78 -13.77 -20.04
C GLY A 124 0.40 -14.67 -19.66
N ASP A 125 0.05 -15.86 -19.18
CA ASP A 125 1.03 -16.92 -18.98
C ASP A 125 1.29 -17.59 -20.34
N GLU A 126 2.56 -17.81 -20.70
CA GLU A 126 2.92 -18.49 -21.94
C GLU A 126 2.50 -19.97 -21.93
N LYS A 127 2.24 -20.55 -20.75
CA LYS A 127 1.95 -21.97 -20.60
C LYS A 127 0.47 -22.32 -20.60
N GLU A 128 -0.39 -21.46 -20.03
CA GLU A 128 -1.83 -21.70 -19.95
C GLU A 128 -2.65 -20.43 -20.15
N ARG A 129 -3.51 -20.44 -21.16
CA ARG A 129 -4.41 -19.33 -21.47
C ARG A 129 -5.56 -19.32 -20.46
N HIS A 130 -5.66 -18.25 -19.68
CA HIS A 130 -6.72 -18.09 -18.68
C HIS A 130 -8.12 -18.20 -19.30
N GLU A 131 -9.07 -18.86 -18.62
CA GLU A 131 -10.43 -19.16 -19.15
C GLU A 131 -11.17 -17.92 -19.66
N VAL A 132 -10.93 -16.76 -19.04
CA VAL A 132 -11.51 -15.47 -19.43
C VAL A 132 -11.16 -15.12 -20.89
N PHE A 133 -9.92 -15.33 -21.32
CA PHE A 133 -9.52 -15.06 -22.70
C PHE A 133 -10.13 -16.06 -23.68
N VAL A 134 -10.28 -17.33 -23.27
CA VAL A 134 -10.96 -18.35 -24.08
C VAL A 134 -12.42 -17.96 -24.32
N LYS A 135 -13.15 -17.59 -23.25
CA LYS A 135 -14.55 -17.14 -23.35
C LYS A 135 -14.72 -15.90 -24.22
N ILE A 136 -13.80 -14.94 -24.14
CA ILE A 136 -13.82 -13.73 -24.98
C ILE A 136 -13.57 -14.08 -26.45
N SER A 137 -12.64 -15.00 -26.74
CA SER A 137 -12.35 -15.42 -28.12
C SER A 137 -13.52 -16.19 -28.77
N LEU A 138 -14.25 -16.99 -27.99
CA LEU A 138 -15.48 -17.66 -28.42
C LEU A 138 -16.62 -16.66 -28.68
N PHE A 139 -16.72 -15.62 -27.84
CA PHE A 139 -17.67 -14.54 -28.06
C PHE A 139 -17.34 -13.74 -29.32
N GLU A 140 -16.06 -13.47 -29.60
CA GLU A 140 -15.63 -12.77 -30.81
C GLU A 140 -16.03 -13.53 -32.09
N SER A 141 -15.81 -14.85 -32.13
CA SER A 141 -16.17 -15.69 -33.28
C SER A 141 -17.68 -15.78 -33.48
N SER A 142 -18.46 -15.88 -32.39
CA SER A 142 -19.93 -15.90 -32.44
C SER A 142 -20.52 -14.54 -32.84
N SER A 143 -19.93 -13.44 -32.39
CA SER A 143 -20.41 -12.08 -32.70
C SER A 143 -20.25 -11.77 -34.20
N LYS A 144 -19.15 -12.23 -34.81
CA LYS A 144 -18.91 -12.08 -36.26
C LYS A 144 -19.89 -12.88 -37.13
N SER A 145 -20.43 -14.00 -36.65
CA SER A 145 -21.34 -14.85 -37.44
C SER A 145 -22.80 -14.41 -37.37
N THR A 146 -23.25 -13.91 -36.21
CA THR A 146 -24.68 -13.77 -35.90
C THR A 146 -25.19 -12.33 -36.00
N GLY A 147 -24.31 -11.32 -36.01
CA GLY A 147 -24.67 -9.90 -36.15
C GLY A 147 -25.44 -9.30 -34.96
N ASN A 148 -26.05 -10.13 -34.10
CA ASN A 148 -26.66 -9.73 -32.83
C ASN A 148 -25.69 -9.97 -31.68
N SER A 149 -25.25 -8.88 -31.06
CA SER A 149 -24.47 -8.88 -29.83
C SER A 149 -25.41 -9.04 -28.65
N ASP A 150 -25.42 -10.20 -27.99
CA ASP A 150 -26.08 -10.35 -26.70
C ASP A 150 -25.37 -9.48 -25.65
N GLU A 151 -26.00 -8.34 -25.33
CA GLU A 151 -25.51 -7.33 -24.40
C GLU A 151 -25.26 -7.90 -23.00
N SER A 152 -26.07 -8.88 -22.58
CA SER A 152 -25.94 -9.50 -21.26
C SER A 152 -24.66 -10.35 -21.14
N THR A 153 -24.33 -11.10 -22.20
CA THR A 153 -23.09 -11.86 -22.31
C THR A 153 -21.87 -10.93 -22.39
N LEU A 154 -21.95 -9.86 -23.20
CA LEU A 154 -20.89 -8.86 -23.30
C LEU A 154 -20.55 -8.26 -21.93
N ARG A 155 -21.59 -7.86 -21.17
CA ARG A 155 -21.44 -7.30 -19.84
C ARG A 155 -20.76 -8.28 -18.89
N THR A 156 -21.17 -9.54 -18.89
CA THR A 156 -20.59 -10.56 -18.01
C THR A 156 -19.10 -10.80 -18.31
N LEU A 157 -18.74 -10.90 -19.59
CA LEU A 157 -17.33 -11.03 -20.01
C LEU A 157 -16.49 -9.80 -19.66
N ALA A 158 -17.08 -8.61 -19.75
CA ALA A 158 -16.43 -7.38 -19.32
C ALA A 158 -16.14 -7.40 -17.81
N ILE A 159 -17.10 -7.81 -16.97
CA ILE A 159 -16.88 -7.97 -15.51
C ILE A 159 -15.71 -8.92 -15.25
N ASP A 160 -15.73 -10.09 -15.87
CA ASP A 160 -14.71 -11.12 -15.67
C ASP A 160 -13.31 -10.64 -16.10
N LEU A 161 -13.21 -9.94 -17.24
CA LEU A 161 -11.96 -9.37 -17.71
C LEU A 161 -11.42 -8.29 -16.78
N HIS A 162 -12.27 -7.36 -16.34
CA HIS A 162 -11.87 -6.28 -15.44
C HIS A 162 -11.46 -6.84 -14.07
N ASN A 163 -12.18 -7.84 -13.56
CA ASN A 163 -11.81 -8.56 -12.34
C ASN A 163 -10.43 -9.23 -12.47
N HIS A 164 -10.17 -9.91 -13.59
CA HIS A 164 -8.89 -10.56 -13.85
C HIS A 164 -7.76 -9.53 -13.94
N PHE A 165 -7.96 -8.44 -14.71
CA PHE A 165 -6.98 -7.36 -14.85
C PHE A 165 -6.68 -6.66 -13.52
N TRP A 166 -7.71 -6.41 -12.71
CA TRP A 166 -7.57 -5.86 -11.36
C TRP A 166 -6.69 -6.77 -10.49
N ASN A 167 -6.99 -8.06 -10.45
CA ASN A 167 -6.22 -9.03 -9.67
C ASN A 167 -4.76 -9.09 -10.14
N CYS A 168 -4.51 -9.18 -11.44
CA CYS A 168 -3.14 -9.16 -11.99
C CYS A 168 -2.38 -7.88 -11.61
N THR A 169 -3.05 -6.72 -11.63
CA THR A 169 -2.44 -5.44 -11.29
C THR A 169 -2.17 -5.30 -9.79
N VAL A 170 -3.14 -5.67 -8.94
CA VAL A 170 -3.03 -5.56 -7.47
C VAL A 170 -1.99 -6.51 -6.87
N TYR A 171 -1.74 -7.64 -7.53
CA TYR A 171 -0.69 -8.58 -7.11
C TYR A 171 0.65 -8.36 -7.83
N SER A 172 0.74 -7.43 -8.77
CA SER A 172 1.98 -7.14 -9.50
C SER A 172 3.12 -6.64 -8.59
N ARG A 173 4.37 -6.76 -9.06
CA ARG A 173 5.58 -6.24 -8.41
C ARG A 173 5.78 -6.70 -6.96
N GLU A 174 5.78 -8.02 -6.76
CA GLU A 174 5.89 -8.64 -5.44
C GLU A 174 7.13 -8.17 -4.64
N LYS A 175 8.28 -8.00 -5.31
CA LYS A 175 9.53 -7.52 -4.68
C LYS A 175 9.39 -6.11 -4.07
N CYS A 176 8.74 -5.20 -4.79
CA CYS A 176 8.50 -3.83 -4.31
C CYS A 176 7.53 -3.84 -3.12
N ARG A 177 6.47 -4.66 -3.18
CA ARG A 177 5.52 -4.81 -2.07
C ARG A 177 6.20 -5.34 -0.82
N ALA A 178 7.06 -6.37 -0.97
CA ALA A 178 7.82 -6.93 0.14
C ALA A 178 8.71 -5.88 0.79
N LEU A 179 9.47 -5.11 -0.01
CA LEU A 179 10.34 -4.05 0.49
C LEU A 179 9.57 -2.99 1.28
N ILE A 180 8.46 -2.48 0.73
CA ILE A 180 7.63 -1.46 1.41
C ILE A 180 7.04 -2.03 2.70
N THR A 181 6.59 -3.28 2.68
CA THR A 181 6.04 -3.95 3.87
C THR A 181 7.10 -4.08 4.97
N LEU A 182 8.33 -4.47 4.61
CA LEU A 182 9.44 -4.57 5.56
C LEU A 182 9.80 -3.21 6.16
N LEU A 183 9.79 -2.14 5.36
CA LEU A 183 10.04 -0.79 5.86
C LEU A 183 8.94 -0.34 6.84
N TYR A 184 7.66 -0.61 6.55
CA TYR A 184 6.58 -0.34 7.49
C TYR A 184 6.75 -1.12 8.79
N ILE A 185 6.99 -2.44 8.71
CA ILE A 185 7.17 -3.29 9.90
C ILE A 185 8.34 -2.80 10.74
N SER A 186 9.49 -2.56 10.10
CA SER A 186 10.69 -2.02 10.77
C SER A 186 10.39 -0.69 11.46
N GLY A 187 9.73 0.24 10.76
CA GLY A 187 9.33 1.52 11.31
C GLY A 187 8.42 1.38 12.54
N PHE A 188 7.36 0.56 12.45
CA PHE A 188 6.46 0.31 13.57
C PHE A 188 7.16 -0.37 14.76
N VAL A 189 8.07 -1.32 14.51
CA VAL A 189 8.85 -1.98 15.57
C VAL A 189 9.74 -0.96 16.28
N LEU A 190 10.43 -0.09 15.54
CA LEU A 190 11.27 0.95 16.13
C LEU A 190 10.46 1.93 16.99
N LEU A 191 9.25 2.29 16.57
CA LEU A 191 8.35 3.15 17.36
C LEU A 191 7.76 2.45 18.58
N MET A 192 7.54 1.14 18.52
CA MET A 192 6.98 0.38 19.64
C MET A 192 7.97 0.22 20.79
N ILE A 193 9.27 0.06 20.54
CA ILE A 193 10.30 -0.14 21.57
C ILE A 193 10.23 0.90 22.71
N PRO A 194 10.29 2.23 22.44
CA PRO A 194 10.24 3.22 23.51
C PRO A 194 8.90 3.22 24.26
N THR A 195 7.78 2.98 23.55
CA THR A 195 6.45 2.89 24.16
C THR A 195 6.32 1.71 25.12
N VAL A 196 6.78 0.52 24.69
CA VAL A 196 6.78 -0.69 25.53
C VAL A 196 7.71 -0.51 26.73
N LYS A 197 8.89 0.07 26.54
CA LYS A 197 9.84 0.34 27.63
C LYS A 197 9.26 1.30 28.68
N LEU A 198 8.58 2.36 28.25
CA LEU A 198 7.91 3.30 29.14
C LEU A 198 6.78 2.62 29.91
N PHE A 199 5.94 1.85 29.22
CA PHE A 199 4.85 1.12 29.85
C PHE A 199 5.32 0.10 30.89
N TRP A 200 6.42 -0.61 30.59
CA TRP A 200 7.04 -1.55 31.53
C TRP A 200 7.51 -0.84 32.81
N ASN A 201 8.19 0.30 32.69
CA ASN A 201 8.68 1.08 33.83
C ASN A 201 7.56 1.70 34.70
N VAL A 202 6.35 1.84 34.18
CA VAL A 202 5.22 2.38 34.95
C VAL A 202 4.50 1.29 35.75
N ILE A 203 4.52 0.05 35.25
CA ILE A 203 3.80 -1.07 35.87
C ILE A 203 4.67 -1.82 36.89
N PHE A 204 5.96 -1.98 36.60
CA PHE A 204 6.92 -2.71 37.42
C PHE A 204 7.96 -1.77 38.01
#